data_AF-A0A0Q0XQF9-F1
#
_entry.id   AF-A0A0Q0XQF9-F1
#
_cell.length_a   1.000
_cell.length_b   1.000
_cell.length_c   1.000
_cell.angle_alpha   90.00
_cell.angle_beta   90.00
_cell.angle_gamma   90.00
#
_symmetry.space_group_name_H-M   'P 1'
#
loop_
_entity.id
_entity.type
_entity.pdbx_description
1 polymer ?
#
loop_
_entity_poly.entity_id
_entity_poly.type
_entity_poly.pdbx_seq_one_letter_code
_entity_poly.pdbx_strand_id
1 'polypeptide(L)'
;MNPLDRLDDAALPPVFRILDTARSRLAGTADREACRARRLAERARRGRVGRDGPADAGAEGSPALLDVVGVAPGGVVDRGARVLVLGLVVLIVVSAAAAMLQSVDRDRPSNATAPADAPTGSPPAAQPLTPTVTIGPGAHDSVAEYLGASRQNLASLTAAAPAADLYAVASLAAPVTPDEMLGVLGAYRAVQVFFTAGTGGEVEQATVRDPVADVHAAFASAATQAQTRAAAEAGAGEAGAEERDRQAEAQLRAGCACLFAAVVRAPAGRLSQLAADPRVRVVDPAPPGAGPPSVRFLPLSPDRR
;
A
#
# COMPACT_ATOMS: atom_id res chain seq x y z
N MET A 1 25.67 43.56 22.05
CA MET A 1 24.55 42.87 22.73
C MET A 1 23.26 43.45 22.17
N ASN A 2 22.57 42.68 21.32
CA ASN A 2 21.43 43.11 20.52
C ASN A 2 20.13 42.46 21.06
N PRO A 3 18.99 43.16 21.13
CA PRO A 3 17.77 42.69 21.80
C PRO A 3 16.93 41.68 21.00
N LEU A 4 17.35 41.29 19.80
CA LEU A 4 16.61 40.36 18.93
C LEU A 4 16.87 38.87 19.26
N ASP A 5 18.02 38.52 19.82
CA ASP A 5 18.33 37.13 20.22
C ASP A 5 17.44 36.62 21.36
N ARG A 6 16.77 37.52 22.10
CA ARG A 6 15.94 37.14 23.25
C ARG A 6 14.51 36.75 22.87
N LEU A 7 14.09 37.03 21.64
CA LEU A 7 12.72 36.76 21.17
C LEU A 7 12.58 35.38 20.50
N ASP A 8 13.68 34.78 20.01
CA ASP A 8 13.64 33.45 19.39
C ASP A 8 13.69 32.29 20.39
N ASP A 9 14.29 32.47 21.57
CA ASP A 9 14.38 31.41 22.58
C ASP A 9 13.08 31.16 23.38
N ALA A 10 12.07 32.03 23.25
CA ALA A 10 10.84 31.93 24.05
C ALA A 10 9.63 31.31 23.31
N ALA A 11 9.68 31.16 21.98
CA ALA A 11 8.50 30.83 21.18
C ALA A 11 8.48 29.39 20.60
N LEU A 12 9.58 28.64 20.68
CA LEU A 12 9.68 27.30 20.07
C LEU A 12 9.15 26.12 20.90
N PRO A 13 9.13 26.13 22.25
CA PRO A 13 8.51 25.06 23.03
C PRO A 13 6.95 25.00 22.99
N PRO A 14 6.19 26.13 22.98
CA PRO A 14 4.73 26.06 23.11
C PRO A 14 4.02 25.63 21.82
N VAL A 15 4.53 25.98 20.64
CA VAL A 15 3.88 25.63 19.35
C VAL A 15 3.91 24.13 19.09
N PHE A 16 5.01 23.46 19.43
CA PHE A 16 5.12 22.00 19.32
C PHE A 16 4.17 21.26 20.27
N ARG A 17 4.02 21.75 21.52
CA ARG A 17 3.05 21.16 22.46
C ARG A 17 1.60 21.38 22.03
N ILE A 18 1.30 22.53 21.42
CA ILE A 18 -0.05 22.83 20.90
C ILE A 18 -0.39 21.95 19.68
N LEU A 19 0.58 21.69 18.80
CA LEU A 19 0.39 20.79 17.65
C LEU A 19 0.21 19.33 18.09
N ASP A 20 0.92 18.88 19.12
CA ASP A 20 0.80 17.51 19.61
C ASP A 20 -0.49 17.28 20.41
N THR A 21 -0.95 18.30 21.17
CA THR A 21 -2.28 18.27 21.79
C THR A 21 -3.42 18.40 20.77
N ALA A 22 -3.24 19.10 19.66
CA ALA A 22 -4.19 19.12 18.55
C ALA A 22 -4.26 17.76 17.84
N ARG A 23 -3.11 17.12 17.59
CA ARG A 23 -3.02 15.80 16.93
C ARG A 23 -3.64 14.69 17.77
N SER A 24 -3.41 14.68 19.08
CA SER A 24 -4.02 13.71 20.00
C SER A 24 -5.53 13.92 20.18
N ARG A 25 -6.02 15.17 20.15
CA ARG A 25 -7.46 15.46 20.14
C ARG A 25 -8.15 15.04 18.84
N LEU A 26 -7.49 15.22 17.69
CA LEU A 26 -8.00 14.80 16.38
C LEU A 26 -8.05 13.27 16.23
N ALA A 27 -7.04 12.55 16.74
CA ALA A 27 -7.06 11.09 16.80
C ALA A 27 -8.20 10.59 17.71
N GLY A 28 -8.39 11.21 18.88
CA GLY A 28 -9.47 10.88 19.79
C GLY A 28 -10.88 11.17 19.26
N THR A 29 -11.05 12.18 18.39
CA THR A 29 -12.34 12.43 17.72
C THR A 29 -12.62 11.44 16.60
N ALA A 30 -11.60 11.07 15.82
CA ALA A 30 -11.72 10.07 14.76
C ALA A 30 -12.11 8.69 15.31
N ASP A 31 -11.52 8.28 16.44
CA ASP A 31 -11.88 7.02 17.10
C ASP A 31 -13.30 7.04 17.69
N ARG A 32 -13.75 8.18 18.22
CA ARG A 32 -15.13 8.34 18.71
C ARG A 32 -16.15 8.28 17.57
N GLU A 33 -15.83 8.88 16.43
CA GLU A 33 -16.70 8.84 15.24
C GLU A 33 -16.72 7.46 14.60
N ALA A 34 -15.57 6.79 14.50
CA ALA A 34 -15.49 5.39 14.05
C ALA A 34 -16.28 4.44 14.96
N CYS A 35 -16.21 4.64 16.28
CA CYS A 35 -16.94 3.84 17.25
C CYS A 35 -18.46 4.15 17.24
N ARG A 36 -18.86 5.39 16.92
CA ARG A 36 -20.27 5.77 16.72
C ARG A 36 -20.83 5.20 15.41
N ALA A 37 -20.04 5.21 14.34
CA ALA A 37 -20.38 4.62 13.05
C ALA A 37 -20.55 3.10 13.14
N ARG A 38 -19.66 2.40 13.88
CA ARG A 38 -19.79 0.96 14.17
C ARG A 38 -21.07 0.63 14.92
N ARG A 39 -21.44 1.40 15.96
CA ARG A 39 -22.69 1.20 16.71
C ARG A 39 -23.95 1.44 15.86
N LEU A 40 -23.92 2.41 14.95
CA LEU A 40 -25.03 2.65 14.02
C LEU A 40 -25.15 1.54 12.97
N ALA A 41 -24.02 1.04 12.45
CA ALA A 41 -24.00 -0.09 11.52
C ALA A 41 -24.50 -1.39 12.16
N GLU A 42 -24.17 -1.66 13.43
CA GLU A 42 -24.68 -2.82 14.16
C GLU A 42 -26.19 -2.73 14.43
N ARG A 43 -26.71 -1.54 14.76
CA ARG A 43 -28.16 -1.32 14.91
C ARG A 43 -28.91 -1.52 13.59
N ALA A 44 -28.33 -1.06 12.48
CA ALA A 44 -28.90 -1.28 11.14
C ALA A 44 -28.91 -2.76 10.74
N ARG A 45 -27.88 -3.54 11.10
CA ARG A 45 -27.85 -5.00 10.88
C ARG A 45 -28.89 -5.72 11.74
N ARG A 46 -29.02 -5.38 13.03
CA ARG A 46 -30.04 -5.98 13.91
C ARG A 46 -31.47 -5.62 13.48
N GLY A 47 -31.69 -4.42 12.93
CA GLY A 47 -32.97 -4.01 12.36
C GLY A 47 -33.37 -4.75 11.08
N ARG A 48 -32.39 -5.24 10.29
CA ARG A 48 -32.66 -6.06 9.10
C ARG A 48 -32.99 -7.52 9.41
N VAL A 49 -32.48 -8.07 10.51
CA VAL A 49 -32.72 -9.48 10.88
C VAL A 49 -34.11 -9.68 11.51
N GLY A 50 -34.85 -8.61 11.81
CA GLY A 50 -36.19 -8.68 12.42
C GLY A 50 -37.38 -8.54 11.47
N ARG A 51 -37.20 -8.55 10.14
CA ARG A 51 -38.28 -8.28 9.18
C ARG A 51 -38.44 -9.34 8.09
N ASP A 52 -38.28 -10.61 8.44
CA ASP A 52 -38.77 -11.73 7.64
C ASP A 52 -39.65 -12.63 8.53
N GLY A 53 -40.93 -12.28 8.58
CA GLY A 53 -42.03 -13.11 9.09
C GLY A 53 -43.11 -13.21 8.01
N PRO A 54 -43.86 -14.32 7.92
CA PRO A 54 -44.40 -14.83 6.67
C PRO A 54 -45.58 -14.01 6.13
N ALA A 55 -45.74 -14.12 4.80
CA ALA A 55 -46.78 -13.51 4.01
C ALA A 55 -48.19 -13.96 4.43
N ASP A 56 -49.08 -12.99 4.60
CA ASP A 56 -50.52 -13.20 4.52
C ASP A 56 -51.12 -12.23 3.48
N ALA A 57 -52.04 -12.79 2.69
CA ALA A 57 -52.72 -12.15 1.59
C ALA A 57 -53.84 -11.22 2.05
N GLY A 58 -54.11 -10.16 1.28
CA GLY A 58 -55.43 -9.50 1.31
C GLY A 58 -55.45 -8.01 0.96
N ALA A 59 -56.35 -7.70 0.03
CA ALA A 59 -57.10 -6.46 -0.14
C ALA A 59 -56.51 -5.36 -1.05
N GLU A 60 -57.27 -5.16 -2.13
CA GLU A 60 -57.27 -4.09 -3.11
C GLU A 60 -57.45 -2.70 -2.50
N GLY A 61 -56.92 -1.69 -3.20
CA GLY A 61 -57.18 -0.28 -2.92
C GLY A 61 -56.24 0.66 -3.66
N SER A 62 -56.49 0.89 -4.94
CA SER A 62 -56.13 2.16 -5.62
C SER A 62 -57.20 3.21 -5.28
N PRO A 63 -56.94 4.55 -5.27
CA PRO A 63 -56.23 5.24 -6.37
C PRO A 63 -55.39 6.50 -6.03
N ALA A 64 -54.61 6.91 -7.05
CA ALA A 64 -54.24 8.26 -7.48
C ALA A 64 -53.41 9.20 -6.56
N LEU A 65 -52.24 9.64 -7.04
CA LEU A 65 -51.99 10.97 -7.63
C LEU A 65 -50.49 11.25 -7.83
N LEU A 66 -50.16 11.72 -9.04
CA LEU A 66 -49.16 12.73 -9.47
C LEU A 66 -47.80 12.88 -8.75
N ASP A 67 -46.83 13.32 -9.58
CA ASP A 67 -45.63 14.10 -9.20
C ASP A 67 -44.44 13.25 -8.64
N VAL A 68 -43.18 13.30 -9.07
CA VAL A 68 -42.38 14.27 -9.84
C VAL A 68 -41.13 13.53 -10.37
N VAL A 69 -40.81 13.68 -11.67
CA VAL A 69 -39.41 13.75 -12.12
C VAL A 69 -39.04 15.23 -12.03
N GLY A 70 -38.13 15.58 -11.12
CA GLY A 70 -37.83 16.98 -10.85
C GLY A 70 -37.04 17.18 -9.57
N VAL A 71 -35.76 17.42 -9.77
CA VAL A 71 -34.82 18.14 -8.91
C VAL A 71 -35.51 19.10 -7.93
N ALA A 72 -35.32 18.86 -6.63
CA ALA A 72 -35.42 19.89 -5.59
C ALA A 72 -34.16 19.87 -4.71
N PRO A 73 -33.51 21.02 -4.50
CA PRO A 73 -32.27 21.16 -3.73
C PRO A 73 -32.59 21.22 -2.24
N GLY A 74 -31.84 20.48 -1.41
CA GLY A 74 -31.96 20.61 0.04
C GLY A 74 -31.98 19.32 0.85
N GLY A 75 -31.19 18.32 0.47
CA GLY A 75 -30.88 17.21 1.36
C GLY A 75 -29.63 17.53 2.18
N VAL A 76 -29.67 17.29 3.50
CA VAL A 76 -28.56 17.51 4.46
C VAL A 76 -27.24 16.82 4.05
N VAL A 77 -27.31 15.85 3.13
CA VAL A 77 -26.19 15.14 2.52
C VAL A 77 -25.33 16.04 1.60
N ASP A 78 -25.92 17.03 0.96
CA ASP A 78 -25.22 17.92 0.02
C ASP A 78 -24.36 18.97 0.75
N ARG A 79 -24.74 19.37 1.97
CA ARG A 79 -23.88 20.24 2.81
C ARG A 79 -22.63 19.51 3.30
N GLY A 80 -22.73 18.22 3.63
CA GLY A 80 -21.59 17.43 4.07
C GLY A 80 -20.55 17.26 2.96
N ALA A 81 -21.01 16.94 1.74
CA ALA A 81 -20.15 16.81 0.57
C ALA A 81 -19.50 18.14 0.19
N ARG A 82 -20.25 19.26 0.21
CA ARG A 82 -19.72 20.59 -0.11
C ARG A 82 -18.71 21.09 0.92
N VAL A 83 -18.90 20.81 2.22
CA VAL A 83 -17.93 21.17 3.26
C VAL A 83 -16.64 20.35 3.13
N LEU A 84 -16.74 19.07 2.74
CA LEU A 84 -15.59 18.20 2.53
C LEU A 84 -14.79 18.60 1.29
N VAL A 85 -15.48 18.99 0.20
CA VAL A 85 -14.86 19.51 -1.02
C VAL A 85 -14.22 20.89 -0.76
N LEU A 86 -14.88 21.79 -0.04
CA LEU A 86 -14.29 23.08 0.34
C LEU A 86 -13.07 22.90 1.25
N GLY A 87 -13.11 21.95 2.18
CA GLY A 87 -11.95 21.59 3.01
C GLY A 87 -10.76 21.10 2.18
N LEU A 88 -11.02 20.24 1.19
CA LEU A 88 -9.99 19.74 0.27
C LEU A 88 -9.38 20.86 -0.59
N VAL A 89 -10.21 21.77 -1.12
CA VAL A 89 -9.76 22.92 -1.92
C VAL A 89 -8.90 23.88 -1.10
N VAL A 90 -9.29 24.18 0.15
CA VAL A 90 -8.48 25.02 1.04
C VAL A 90 -7.13 24.35 1.32
N LEU A 91 -7.09 23.03 1.51
CA LEU A 91 -5.86 22.28 1.78
C LEU A 91 -4.91 22.29 0.57
N ILE A 92 -5.44 22.21 -0.65
CA ILE A 92 -4.67 22.35 -1.90
C ILE A 92 -4.12 23.77 -2.05
N VAL A 93 -4.93 24.80 -1.81
CA VAL A 93 -4.50 26.22 -1.93
C VAL A 93 -3.43 26.57 -0.90
N VAL A 94 -3.57 26.10 0.36
CA VAL A 94 -2.55 26.31 1.41
C VAL A 94 -1.23 25.60 1.05
N SER A 95 -1.31 24.42 0.44
CA SER A 95 -0.12 23.68 -0.02
C SER A 95 0.59 24.40 -1.18
N ALA A 96 -0.16 25.02 -2.10
CA ALA A 96 0.39 25.81 -3.20
C ALA A 96 1.03 27.13 -2.72
N ALA A 97 0.42 27.80 -1.73
CA ALA A 97 0.98 29.01 -1.14
C ALA A 97 2.30 28.74 -0.38
N ALA A 98 2.41 27.58 0.30
CA ALA A 98 3.64 27.15 0.95
C ALA A 98 4.77 26.86 -0.04
N ALA A 99 4.46 26.32 -1.23
CA ALA A 99 5.44 26.07 -2.28
C ALA A 99 5.96 27.36 -2.94
N MET A 100 5.11 28.38 -3.09
CA MET A 100 5.51 29.70 -3.63
C MET A 100 6.48 30.44 -2.69
N LEU A 101 6.25 30.36 -1.37
CA LEU A 101 7.13 30.97 -0.36
C LEU A 101 8.52 30.30 -0.29
N GLN A 102 8.63 29.03 -0.67
CA GLN A 102 9.91 28.31 -0.71
C GLN A 102 10.73 28.55 -1.98
N SER A 103 10.14 29.13 -3.03
CA SER A 103 10.85 29.43 -4.28
C SER A 103 11.60 30.76 -4.24
N VAL A 104 11.11 31.74 -3.46
CA VAL A 104 11.72 33.07 -3.33
C VAL A 104 13.05 33.04 -2.56
N ASP A 105 13.27 32.02 -1.73
CA ASP A 105 14.48 31.88 -0.91
C ASP A 105 15.65 31.20 -1.66
N ARG A 106 15.41 30.64 -2.85
CA ARG A 106 16.42 29.91 -3.63
C ARG A 106 17.29 30.77 -4.54
N ASP A 107 16.92 32.02 -4.79
CA ASP A 107 17.59 32.89 -5.79
C ASP A 107 18.59 33.90 -5.21
N ARG A 108 19.10 33.70 -3.99
CA ARG A 108 20.17 34.55 -3.44
C ARG A 108 21.56 33.98 -3.80
N PRO A 109 22.37 34.65 -4.65
CA PRO A 109 23.72 34.16 -4.96
C PRO A 109 24.66 34.37 -3.76
N SER A 110 25.13 33.27 -3.17
CA SER A 110 26.08 33.29 -2.05
C SER A 110 27.51 33.38 -2.55
N ASN A 111 28.03 34.61 -2.63
CA ASN A 111 29.48 34.87 -2.50
C ASN A 111 29.80 35.02 -1.01
N ALA A 112 30.35 34.00 -0.37
CA ALA A 112 31.04 34.17 0.91
C ALA A 112 31.99 33.00 1.22
N THR A 113 33.25 33.39 1.35
CA THR A 113 34.45 32.71 1.82
C THR A 113 34.24 31.72 2.96
N ALA A 114 34.87 30.55 2.84
CA ALA A 114 34.98 29.53 3.88
C ALA A 114 35.82 29.98 5.08
N PRO A 115 35.38 29.71 6.32
CA PRO A 115 36.27 29.45 7.44
C PRO A 115 36.44 27.94 7.64
N ALA A 116 37.69 27.54 7.81
CA ALA A 116 38.09 26.22 8.27
C ALA A 116 37.58 25.94 9.70
N ASP A 117 37.59 24.64 10.05
CA ASP A 117 37.21 24.00 11.32
C ASP A 117 35.74 23.59 11.48
N ALA A 118 35.44 22.37 11.00
CA ALA A 118 34.34 21.55 11.51
C ALA A 118 34.91 20.18 11.95
N PRO A 119 34.61 19.70 13.18
CA PRO A 119 35.08 18.41 13.65
C PRO A 119 34.41 17.27 12.88
N THR A 120 35.18 16.22 12.59
CA THR A 120 34.78 15.00 11.89
C THR A 120 33.79 14.18 12.73
N GLY A 121 32.54 14.63 12.83
CA GLY A 121 31.43 13.83 13.33
C GLY A 121 30.98 12.87 12.25
N SER A 122 31.14 11.56 12.48
CA SER A 122 30.51 10.55 11.61
C SER A 122 29.00 10.81 11.56
N PRO A 123 28.37 10.85 10.37
CA PRO A 123 26.93 11.05 10.28
C PRO A 123 26.21 9.95 11.09
N PRO A 124 25.15 10.28 11.85
CA PRO A 124 24.43 9.30 12.62
C PRO A 124 23.93 8.18 11.70
N ALA A 125 24.11 6.93 12.14
CA ALA A 125 23.62 5.76 11.42
C ALA A 125 22.15 5.95 11.05
N ALA A 126 21.83 5.81 9.76
CA ALA A 126 20.47 5.95 9.26
C ALA A 126 19.55 4.98 10.03
N GLN A 127 18.59 5.54 10.78
CA GLN A 127 17.62 4.72 11.50
C GLN A 127 16.82 3.87 10.49
N PRO A 128 16.49 2.61 10.81
CA PRO A 128 15.67 1.78 9.94
C PRO A 128 14.35 2.50 9.61
N LEU A 129 14.13 2.82 8.34
CA LEU A 129 12.89 3.46 7.90
C LEU A 129 11.76 2.43 7.99
N THR A 130 10.84 2.61 8.94
CA THR A 130 9.61 1.82 9.00
C THR A 130 8.72 2.19 7.81
N PRO A 131 8.25 1.22 7.01
CA PRO A 131 7.35 1.51 5.90
C PRO A 131 6.05 2.14 6.42
N THR A 132 5.64 3.24 5.79
CA THR A 132 4.47 4.02 6.19
C THR A 132 3.20 3.59 5.44
N VAL A 133 3.38 2.84 4.35
CA VAL A 133 2.28 2.34 3.50
C VAL A 133 2.46 0.84 3.28
N THR A 134 1.38 0.08 3.34
CA THR A 134 1.35 -1.34 2.96
C THR A 134 0.44 -1.50 1.75
N ILE A 135 0.91 -2.21 0.73
CA ILE A 135 0.20 -2.55 -0.50
C ILE A 135 0.07 -4.07 -0.57
N GLY A 136 -1.11 -4.58 -0.89
CA GLY A 136 -1.44 -5.99 -0.73
C GLY A 136 -2.70 -6.23 0.11
N PRO A 137 -3.18 -7.48 0.16
CA PRO A 137 -4.38 -7.79 0.91
C PRO A 137 -4.11 -7.74 2.42
N GLY A 138 -5.08 -7.22 3.18
CA GLY A 138 -5.08 -7.35 4.63
C GLY A 138 -5.17 -8.81 5.07
N ALA A 139 -4.71 -9.09 6.29
CA ALA A 139 -4.69 -10.44 6.86
C ALA A 139 -6.06 -11.15 6.86
N HIS A 140 -7.15 -10.39 6.93
CA HIS A 140 -8.52 -10.92 7.01
C HIS A 140 -9.45 -10.41 5.91
N ASP A 141 -8.89 -9.72 4.90
CA ASP A 141 -9.69 -9.20 3.80
C ASP A 141 -10.28 -10.33 2.94
N SER A 142 -11.49 -10.15 2.44
CA SER A 142 -12.01 -11.03 1.40
C SER A 142 -11.16 -10.87 0.14
N VAL A 143 -10.74 -11.99 -0.46
CA VAL A 143 -9.96 -11.94 -1.71
C VAL A 143 -10.76 -11.25 -2.81
N ALA A 144 -12.05 -11.54 -2.93
CA ALA A 144 -12.90 -10.91 -3.96
C ALA A 144 -12.99 -9.39 -3.77
N GLU A 145 -13.10 -8.92 -2.53
CA GLU A 145 -13.12 -7.48 -2.21
C GLU A 145 -11.78 -6.82 -2.53
N TYR A 146 -10.67 -7.46 -2.15
CA TYR A 146 -9.33 -6.99 -2.48
C TYR A 146 -9.11 -6.88 -3.99
N LEU A 147 -9.43 -7.93 -4.75
CA LEU A 147 -9.31 -7.94 -6.21
C LEU A 147 -10.16 -6.83 -6.84
N GLY A 148 -11.39 -6.62 -6.36
CA GLY A 148 -12.27 -5.55 -6.82
C GLY A 148 -11.69 -4.16 -6.53
N ALA A 149 -11.19 -3.94 -5.30
CA ALA A 149 -10.62 -2.68 -4.87
C ALA A 149 -9.34 -2.33 -5.65
N SER A 150 -8.41 -3.27 -5.83
CA SER A 150 -7.18 -3.05 -6.60
C SER A 150 -7.46 -2.73 -8.07
N ARG A 151 -8.43 -3.43 -8.70
CA ARG A 151 -8.85 -3.11 -10.07
C ARG A 151 -9.44 -1.71 -10.18
N GLN A 152 -10.32 -1.32 -9.25
CA GLN A 152 -10.91 0.02 -9.24
C GLN A 152 -9.87 1.12 -8.98
N ASN A 153 -8.89 0.86 -8.12
CA ASN A 153 -7.79 1.79 -7.83
C ASN A 153 -6.91 2.00 -9.07
N LEU A 154 -6.49 0.91 -9.72
CA LEU A 154 -5.70 0.97 -10.95
C LEU A 154 -6.45 1.68 -12.09
N ALA A 155 -7.74 1.38 -12.27
CA ALA A 155 -8.58 2.05 -13.26
C ALA A 155 -8.68 3.55 -13.01
N SER A 156 -8.93 3.95 -11.75
CA SER A 156 -9.01 5.36 -11.34
C SER A 156 -7.69 6.11 -11.58
N LEU A 157 -6.56 5.51 -11.19
CA LEU A 157 -5.22 6.11 -11.40
C LEU A 157 -4.88 6.22 -12.89
N THR A 158 -5.21 5.20 -13.67
CA THR A 158 -4.96 5.19 -15.13
C THR A 158 -5.79 6.24 -15.84
N ALA A 159 -7.06 6.42 -15.45
CA ALA A 159 -7.92 7.46 -16.01
C ALA A 159 -7.44 8.87 -15.64
N ALA A 160 -6.95 9.07 -14.41
CA ALA A 160 -6.48 10.37 -13.93
C ALA A 160 -5.11 10.77 -14.52
N ALA A 161 -4.17 9.82 -14.60
CA ALA A 161 -2.80 10.09 -15.03
C ALA A 161 -2.17 8.83 -15.68
N PRO A 162 -2.48 8.53 -16.96
CA PRO A 162 -2.04 7.28 -17.61
C PRO A 162 -0.53 7.15 -17.76
N ALA A 163 0.19 8.29 -17.78
CA ALA A 163 1.65 8.36 -17.86
C ALA A 163 2.34 8.41 -16.49
N ALA A 164 1.59 8.46 -15.37
CA ALA A 164 2.19 8.46 -14.04
C ALA A 164 2.91 7.13 -13.80
N ASP A 165 4.16 7.22 -13.41
CA ASP A 165 5.00 6.06 -13.15
C ASP A 165 4.79 5.58 -11.71
N LEU A 166 4.37 4.32 -11.57
CA LEU A 166 3.90 3.76 -10.30
C LEU A 166 4.65 2.46 -10.00
N TYR A 167 4.85 2.21 -8.71
CA TYR A 167 5.14 0.86 -8.24
C TYR A 167 3.84 0.09 -8.07
N ALA A 168 3.83 -1.19 -8.42
CA ALA A 168 2.70 -2.07 -8.19
C ALA A 168 3.16 -3.48 -7.84
N VAL A 169 2.45 -4.16 -6.95
CA VAL A 169 2.62 -5.61 -6.80
C VAL A 169 1.75 -6.32 -7.84
N ALA A 170 2.39 -7.12 -8.69
CA ALA A 170 1.74 -7.99 -9.65
C ALA A 170 1.78 -9.42 -9.11
N SER A 171 0.63 -9.92 -8.65
CA SER A 171 0.50 -11.31 -8.20
C SER A 171 0.02 -12.17 -9.36
N LEU A 172 0.69 -13.30 -9.59
CA LEU A 172 0.42 -14.21 -10.70
C LEU A 172 -0.77 -15.12 -10.39
N ALA A 173 -1.41 -15.62 -11.44
CA ALA A 173 -2.51 -16.57 -11.34
C ALA A 173 -2.03 -17.97 -10.92
N ALA A 174 -0.80 -18.31 -11.29
CA ALA A 174 -0.11 -19.52 -10.86
C ALA A 174 1.38 -19.21 -10.65
N PRO A 175 2.07 -19.95 -9.77
CA PRO A 175 3.52 -19.89 -9.68
C PRO A 175 4.20 -20.23 -11.00
N VAL A 176 5.31 -19.57 -11.29
CA VAL A 176 6.11 -19.73 -12.52
C VAL A 176 7.59 -19.94 -12.19
N THR A 177 8.32 -20.48 -13.15
CA THR A 177 9.79 -20.60 -13.10
C THR A 177 10.47 -19.24 -13.34
N PRO A 178 11.77 -19.10 -13.00
CA PRO A 178 12.54 -17.90 -13.34
C PRO A 178 12.49 -17.52 -14.82
N ASP A 179 12.56 -18.50 -15.73
CA ASP A 179 12.54 -18.25 -17.17
C ASP A 179 11.14 -17.83 -17.66
N GLU A 180 10.08 -18.49 -17.18
CA GLU A 180 8.70 -18.14 -17.51
C GLU A 180 8.31 -16.74 -17.03
N MET A 181 8.89 -16.30 -15.90
CA MET A 181 8.67 -14.95 -15.37
C MET A 181 9.04 -13.87 -16.39
N LEU A 182 10.12 -14.06 -17.17
CA LEU A 182 10.52 -13.13 -18.22
C LEU A 182 9.47 -13.03 -19.33
N GLY A 183 8.79 -14.13 -19.63
CA GLY A 183 7.68 -14.16 -20.58
C GLY A 183 6.42 -13.42 -20.11
N VAL A 184 6.29 -13.14 -18.80
CA VAL A 184 5.17 -12.38 -18.23
C VAL A 184 5.56 -10.93 -17.97
N LEU A 185 6.70 -10.72 -17.30
CA LEU A 185 7.10 -9.42 -16.76
C LEU A 185 8.28 -8.78 -17.49
N GLY A 186 8.88 -9.43 -18.49
CA GLY A 186 10.09 -8.92 -19.17
C GLY A 186 9.91 -7.57 -19.86
N ALA A 187 8.66 -7.17 -20.16
CA ALA A 187 8.33 -5.85 -20.68
C ALA A 187 8.17 -4.76 -19.60
N TYR A 188 8.41 -5.10 -18.33
CA TYR A 188 8.24 -4.26 -17.15
C TYR A 188 9.51 -4.27 -16.30
N ARG A 189 9.79 -3.16 -15.62
CA ARG A 189 10.93 -3.09 -14.70
C ARG A 189 10.56 -3.75 -13.38
N ALA A 190 10.82 -5.04 -13.24
CA ALA A 190 10.75 -5.74 -11.96
C ALA A 190 11.85 -5.22 -11.03
N VAL A 191 11.49 -4.91 -9.78
CA VAL A 191 12.42 -4.40 -8.76
C VAL A 191 12.52 -5.30 -7.54
N GLN A 192 11.54 -6.18 -7.37
CA GLN A 192 11.49 -7.16 -6.31
C GLN A 192 10.66 -8.36 -6.79
N VAL A 193 11.03 -9.57 -6.38
CA VAL A 193 10.28 -10.80 -6.65
C VAL A 193 9.94 -11.51 -5.35
N PHE A 194 8.87 -12.30 -5.39
CA PHE A 194 8.41 -13.14 -4.28
C PHE A 194 8.23 -14.57 -4.75
N PHE A 195 8.76 -15.50 -3.96
CA PHE A 195 8.68 -16.92 -4.24
C PHE A 195 8.53 -17.72 -2.95
N THR A 196 8.04 -18.95 -3.08
CA THR A 196 7.94 -19.89 -1.97
C THR A 196 8.21 -21.30 -2.50
N ALA A 197 9.03 -22.05 -1.79
CA ALA A 197 9.42 -23.41 -2.15
C ALA A 197 9.11 -24.36 -0.99
N GLY A 198 8.83 -25.62 -1.32
CA GLY A 198 8.30 -26.59 -0.37
C GLY A 198 6.82 -26.34 -0.03
N THR A 199 6.15 -27.36 0.48
CA THR A 199 4.77 -27.24 0.93
C THR A 199 4.70 -26.42 2.22
N GLY A 200 4.01 -25.28 2.19
CA GLY A 200 3.91 -24.38 3.34
C GLY A 200 5.22 -23.67 3.67
N GLY A 201 6.12 -23.52 2.68
CA GLY A 201 7.36 -22.76 2.84
C GLY A 201 7.09 -21.28 3.15
N GLU A 202 8.08 -20.63 3.75
CA GLU A 202 8.02 -19.19 3.95
C GLU A 202 8.09 -18.44 2.60
N VAL A 203 7.55 -17.22 2.59
CA VAL A 203 7.67 -16.34 1.42
C VAL A 203 9.03 -15.68 1.46
N GLU A 204 9.84 -16.01 0.48
CA GLU A 204 11.13 -15.39 0.23
C GLU A 204 10.97 -14.19 -0.70
N GLN A 205 11.85 -13.19 -0.54
CA GLN A 205 11.84 -11.98 -1.36
C GLN A 205 13.25 -11.57 -1.75
N ALA A 206 13.43 -11.11 -2.99
CA ALA A 206 14.72 -10.62 -3.49
C ALA A 206 14.55 -9.35 -4.30
N THR A 207 15.47 -8.39 -4.12
CA THR A 207 15.56 -7.20 -4.98
C THR A 207 16.13 -7.58 -6.33
N VAL A 208 15.60 -6.97 -7.40
CA VAL A 208 15.97 -7.25 -8.78
C VAL A 208 16.49 -5.99 -9.46
N ARG A 209 17.68 -6.10 -10.06
CA ARG A 209 18.32 -5.11 -10.92
C ARG A 209 18.54 -5.71 -12.31
N ASP A 210 18.98 -6.97 -12.36
CA ASP A 210 19.02 -7.82 -13.54
C ASP A 210 17.96 -8.93 -13.38
N PRO A 211 16.89 -8.94 -14.20
CA PRO A 211 15.78 -9.87 -14.04
C PRO A 211 16.16 -11.33 -14.29
N VAL A 212 17.26 -11.61 -14.98
CA VAL A 212 17.76 -12.96 -15.17
C VAL A 212 18.72 -13.30 -14.04
N ALA A 213 19.82 -12.57 -13.94
CA ALA A 213 20.91 -12.93 -13.04
C ALA A 213 20.49 -12.89 -11.56
N ASP A 214 19.74 -11.85 -11.13
CA ASP A 214 19.39 -11.68 -9.73
C ASP A 214 18.32 -12.69 -9.28
N VAL A 215 17.40 -13.08 -10.16
CA VAL A 215 16.36 -14.07 -9.82
C VAL A 215 16.98 -15.46 -9.68
N HIS A 216 17.88 -15.85 -10.59
CA HIS A 216 18.62 -17.11 -10.44
C HIS A 216 19.53 -17.09 -9.20
N ALA A 217 20.20 -15.98 -8.92
CA ALA A 217 21.02 -15.83 -7.72
C ALA A 217 20.17 -15.92 -6.43
N ALA A 218 18.97 -15.35 -6.43
CA ALA A 218 18.03 -15.44 -5.31
C ALA A 218 17.62 -16.90 -5.04
N PHE A 219 17.32 -17.68 -6.08
CA PHE A 219 16.99 -19.10 -5.96
C PHE A 219 18.17 -19.90 -5.40
N ALA A 220 19.38 -19.67 -5.89
CA ALA A 220 20.58 -20.33 -5.39
C ALA A 220 20.88 -19.98 -3.92
N SER A 221 20.70 -18.71 -3.54
CA SER A 221 20.82 -18.25 -2.16
C SER A 221 19.80 -18.91 -1.25
N ALA A 222 18.52 -18.91 -1.65
CA ALA A 222 17.45 -19.55 -0.88
C ALA A 222 17.66 -21.07 -0.74
N ALA A 223 18.16 -21.74 -1.78
CA ALA A 223 18.51 -23.16 -1.71
C ALA A 223 19.61 -23.43 -0.67
N THR A 224 20.63 -22.57 -0.62
CA THR A 224 21.72 -22.66 0.37
C THR A 224 21.21 -22.43 1.79
N GLN A 225 20.25 -21.51 1.95
CA GLN A 225 19.61 -21.26 3.25
C GLN A 225 18.76 -22.44 3.70
N ALA A 226 17.96 -23.02 2.80
CA ALA A 226 17.18 -24.22 3.06
C ALA A 226 18.09 -25.41 3.45
N GLN A 227 19.22 -25.61 2.74
CA GLN A 227 20.22 -26.62 3.11
C GLN A 227 20.75 -26.41 4.53
N THR A 228 21.06 -25.16 4.88
CA THR A 228 21.59 -24.80 6.20
C THR A 228 20.56 -25.07 7.29
N ARG A 229 19.29 -24.72 7.06
CA ARG A 229 18.20 -24.98 8.01
C ARG A 229 17.94 -26.47 8.17
N ALA A 230 17.89 -27.25 7.09
CA ALA A 230 17.72 -28.70 7.16
C ALA A 230 18.83 -29.37 8.00
N ALA A 231 20.09 -28.92 7.86
CA ALA A 231 21.19 -29.43 8.67
C ALA A 231 21.04 -29.07 10.17
N ALA A 232 20.54 -27.87 10.47
CA ALA A 232 20.26 -27.45 11.85
C ALA A 232 19.11 -28.25 12.47
N GLU A 233 18.03 -28.48 11.72
CA GLU A 233 16.85 -29.24 12.14
C GLU A 233 17.16 -30.72 12.35
N ALA A 234 18.00 -31.31 11.49
CA ALA A 234 18.53 -32.66 11.69
C ALA A 234 19.31 -32.78 13.01
N GLY A 235 20.12 -31.77 13.34
CA GLY A 235 20.84 -31.69 14.62
C GLY A 235 19.91 -31.54 15.83
N ALA A 236 18.72 -30.96 15.64
CA ALA A 236 17.70 -30.78 16.67
C ALA A 236 16.73 -31.98 16.80
N GLY A 237 16.76 -32.94 15.87
CA GLY A 237 15.84 -34.08 15.83
C GLY A 237 14.45 -33.76 15.26
N GLU A 238 14.31 -32.62 14.57
CA GLU A 238 13.04 -32.15 13.99
C GLU A 238 12.85 -32.71 12.56
N ALA A 239 12.67 -34.03 12.44
CA ALA A 239 12.67 -34.74 11.16
C ALA A 239 11.65 -34.21 10.13
N GLY A 240 10.48 -33.75 10.59
CA GLY A 240 9.45 -33.18 9.72
C GLY A 240 9.79 -31.77 9.23
N ALA A 241 10.65 -31.04 9.92
CA ALA A 241 11.16 -29.75 9.46
C ALA A 241 12.32 -29.97 8.49
N GLU A 242 13.25 -30.85 8.86
CA GLU A 242 14.39 -31.26 8.04
C GLU A 242 13.96 -31.69 6.64
N GLU A 243 12.94 -32.55 6.54
CA GLU A 243 12.43 -33.03 5.25
C GLU A 243 11.82 -31.90 4.41
N ARG A 244 11.10 -30.95 5.04
CA ARG A 244 10.53 -29.80 4.33
C ARG A 244 11.62 -28.91 3.75
N ASP A 245 12.66 -28.61 4.51
CA ASP A 245 13.75 -27.75 4.04
C ASP A 245 14.63 -28.47 3.00
N ARG A 246 14.85 -29.79 3.11
CA ARG A 246 15.50 -30.57 2.02
C ARG A 246 14.69 -30.55 0.73
N GLN A 247 13.38 -30.68 0.83
CA GLN A 247 12.51 -30.62 -0.33
C GLN A 247 12.55 -29.22 -0.98
N ALA A 248 12.52 -28.16 -0.17
CA ALA A 248 12.65 -26.78 -0.64
C ALA A 248 14.00 -26.55 -1.33
N GLU A 249 15.11 -27.03 -0.75
CA GLU A 249 16.44 -26.97 -1.37
C GLU A 249 16.43 -27.62 -2.76
N ALA A 250 15.96 -28.86 -2.85
CA ALA A 250 15.95 -29.62 -4.10
C ALA A 250 15.12 -28.91 -5.18
N GLN A 251 13.95 -28.39 -4.81
CA GLN A 251 13.07 -27.63 -5.72
C GLN A 251 13.74 -26.34 -6.21
N LEU A 252 14.36 -25.57 -5.32
CA LEU A 252 15.02 -24.31 -5.67
C LEU A 252 16.22 -24.55 -6.58
N ARG A 253 17.05 -25.56 -6.30
CA ARG A 253 18.17 -25.93 -7.19
C ARG A 253 17.71 -26.41 -8.57
N ALA A 254 16.55 -27.05 -8.64
CA ALA A 254 15.96 -27.50 -9.90
C ALA A 254 15.26 -26.38 -10.70
N GLY A 255 15.17 -25.15 -10.17
CA GLY A 255 14.50 -24.04 -10.83
C GLY A 255 12.97 -24.17 -10.82
N CYS A 256 12.39 -24.61 -9.71
CA CYS A 256 10.96 -24.84 -9.57
C CYS A 256 10.07 -23.65 -9.98
N ALA A 257 8.83 -23.95 -10.35
CA ALA A 257 7.78 -22.97 -10.55
C ALA A 257 7.28 -22.45 -9.18
N CYS A 258 8.07 -21.57 -8.58
CA CYS A 258 7.91 -21.13 -7.19
C CYS A 258 7.71 -19.60 -7.07
N LEU A 259 7.96 -18.83 -8.15
CA LEU A 259 7.73 -17.40 -8.17
C LEU A 259 6.25 -17.11 -8.40
N PHE A 260 5.63 -16.37 -7.49
CA PHE A 260 4.19 -16.10 -7.58
C PHE A 260 3.84 -14.61 -7.65
N ALA A 261 4.82 -13.72 -7.45
CA ALA A 261 4.60 -12.28 -7.61
C ALA A 261 5.89 -11.50 -7.84
N ALA A 262 5.74 -10.26 -8.31
CA ALA A 262 6.80 -9.28 -8.36
C ALA A 262 6.29 -7.86 -8.09
N VAL A 263 7.17 -6.99 -7.60
CA VAL A 263 6.96 -5.55 -7.65
C VAL A 263 7.51 -5.03 -8.97
N VAL A 264 6.66 -4.37 -9.74
CA VAL A 264 7.01 -3.74 -11.02
C VAL A 264 6.91 -2.23 -10.92
N ARG A 265 7.71 -1.54 -11.73
CA ARG A 265 7.61 -0.09 -11.94
C ARG A 265 7.28 0.19 -13.41
N ALA A 266 6.16 0.87 -13.65
CA ALA A 266 5.74 1.25 -14.99
C ALA A 266 4.66 2.36 -14.97
N PRO A 267 4.40 3.01 -16.11
CA PRO A 267 3.26 3.91 -16.28
C PRO A 267 1.92 3.22 -15.97
N ALA A 268 0.97 3.93 -15.35
CA ALA A 268 -0.35 3.41 -14.99
C ALA A 268 -1.10 2.73 -16.16
N GLY A 269 -1.02 3.31 -17.36
CA GLY A 269 -1.60 2.70 -18.56
C GLY A 269 -0.95 1.36 -18.94
N ARG A 270 0.36 1.20 -18.73
CA ARG A 270 1.08 -0.07 -18.95
C ARG A 270 0.76 -1.10 -17.86
N LEU A 271 0.54 -0.66 -16.63
CA LEU A 271 0.09 -1.52 -15.54
C LEU A 271 -1.33 -2.06 -15.78
N SER A 272 -2.20 -1.27 -16.40
CA SER A 272 -3.52 -1.73 -16.82
C SER A 272 -3.45 -2.79 -17.92
N GLN A 273 -2.47 -2.70 -18.83
CA GLN A 273 -2.18 -3.77 -19.80
C GLN A 273 -1.68 -5.05 -19.11
N LEU A 274 -0.83 -4.92 -18.09
CA LEU A 274 -0.37 -6.07 -17.29
C LEU A 274 -1.53 -6.75 -16.57
N ALA A 275 -2.46 -5.96 -16.01
CA ALA A 275 -3.65 -6.48 -15.33
C ALA A 275 -4.63 -7.21 -16.25
N ALA A 276 -4.50 -7.04 -17.58
CA ALA A 276 -5.28 -7.75 -18.57
C ALA A 276 -4.63 -9.07 -19.04
N ASP A 277 -3.37 -9.34 -18.68
CA ASP A 277 -2.71 -10.62 -18.98
C ASP A 277 -3.37 -11.73 -18.13
N PRO A 278 -3.88 -12.82 -18.73
CA PRO A 278 -4.55 -13.89 -18.00
C PRO A 278 -3.65 -14.63 -17.00
N ARG A 279 -2.32 -14.51 -17.13
CA ARG A 279 -1.34 -15.07 -16.18
C ARG A 279 -1.19 -14.19 -14.94
N VAL A 280 -1.75 -12.99 -14.93
CA VAL A 280 -1.71 -12.05 -13.80
C VAL A 280 -3.07 -12.03 -13.11
N ARG A 281 -3.09 -12.33 -11.81
CA ARG A 281 -4.31 -12.38 -11.02
C ARG A 281 -4.76 -10.98 -10.58
N VAL A 282 -3.79 -10.16 -10.19
CA VAL A 282 -4.02 -8.79 -9.72
C VAL A 282 -2.77 -7.94 -9.87
N VAL A 283 -2.98 -6.67 -10.21
CA VAL A 283 -1.98 -5.61 -10.13
C VAL A 283 -2.52 -4.59 -9.14
N ASP A 284 -1.82 -4.43 -8.02
CA ASP A 284 -2.20 -3.51 -6.95
C ASP A 284 -1.20 -2.35 -6.88
N PRO A 285 -1.57 -1.16 -7.38
CA PRO A 285 -0.67 -0.03 -7.49
C PRO A 285 -0.50 0.69 -6.15
N ALA A 286 0.74 1.08 -5.85
CA ALA A 286 1.04 2.01 -4.78
C ALA A 286 0.53 3.42 -5.13
N PRO A 287 0.24 4.27 -4.12
CA PRO A 287 -0.05 5.68 -4.35
C PRO A 287 1.06 6.38 -5.15
N PRO A 288 0.73 7.37 -5.99
CA PRO A 288 1.73 8.16 -6.72
C PRO A 288 2.80 8.73 -5.78
N GLY A 289 4.06 8.60 -6.18
CA GLY A 289 5.21 9.06 -5.37
C GLY A 289 5.61 8.14 -4.21
N ALA A 290 4.85 7.08 -3.93
CA ALA A 290 5.23 6.05 -2.97
C ALA A 290 6.04 4.93 -3.64
N GLY A 291 7.08 4.45 -2.98
CA GLY A 291 7.92 3.35 -3.46
C GLY A 291 8.88 2.85 -2.38
N PRO A 292 9.69 1.82 -2.66
CA PRO A 292 10.73 1.39 -1.73
C PRO A 292 11.65 2.56 -1.33
N PRO A 293 12.03 2.71 -0.04
CA PRO A 293 11.75 1.83 1.10
C PRO A 293 10.48 2.17 1.90
N SER A 294 9.72 3.21 1.54
CA SER A 294 8.57 3.68 2.34
C SER A 294 7.31 2.82 2.20
N VAL A 295 7.32 1.87 1.27
CA VAL A 295 6.21 0.95 0.97
C VAL A 295 6.59 -0.48 1.28
N ARG A 296 5.74 -1.18 2.02
CA ARG A 296 5.79 -2.64 2.18
C ARG A 296 4.82 -3.29 1.20
N PHE A 297 5.32 -4.23 0.41
CA PHE A 297 4.51 -4.99 -0.54
C PHE A 297 4.19 -6.38 0.04
N LEU A 298 2.93 -6.77 -0.07
CA LEU A 298 2.39 -8.06 0.35
C LEU A 298 1.63 -8.65 -0.85
N PRO A 299 2.25 -9.54 -1.63
CA PRO A 299 1.55 -10.16 -2.75
C PRO A 299 0.40 -11.05 -2.27
N LEU A 300 -0.60 -11.23 -3.13
CA LEU A 300 -1.67 -12.20 -2.91
C LEU A 300 -1.11 -13.60 -3.12
N SER A 301 -1.06 -14.40 -2.05
CA SER A 301 -0.62 -15.79 -2.11
C SER A 301 -1.48 -16.60 -3.10
N PRO A 302 -0.87 -17.49 -3.92
CA PRO A 302 -1.57 -18.33 -4.86
C PRO A 302 -2.62 -19.24 -4.19
N ASP A 303 -2.37 -19.69 -2.95
CA ASP A 303 -3.26 -20.61 -2.23
C ASP A 303 -4.51 -19.94 -1.65
N ARG A 304 -4.48 -18.60 -1.51
CA ARG A 304 -5.60 -17.83 -0.98
C ARG A 304 -6.66 -17.62 -2.06
N ARG A 305 -7.90 -18.09 -1.84
CA ARG A 305 -9.01 -18.01 -2.81
C ARG A 305 -10.04 -16.95 -2.45
#